data_AF-A0A8C9R7T5-F1
#
_entry.id   AF-A0A8C9R7T5-F1
#
_cell.length_a   1.000
_cell.length_b   1.000
_cell.length_c   1.000
_cell.angle_alpha   90.00
_cell.angle_beta   90.00
_cell.angle_gamma   90.00
#
_symmetry.space_group_name_H-M   'P 1'
#
loop_
_entity.id
_entity.type
_entity.pdbx_description
1 polymer ?
#
loop_
_entity_poly.entity_id
_entity_poly.type
_entity_poly.pdbx_seq_one_letter_code
_entity_poly.pdbx_strand_id
1 'polypeptide(L)'
;MELEKEMKKMTLGHEIGAGAMCLKCKDKCEGFELHFWRKICRNCKCGLEDHDVQTDLVEDKKVGKLFEDTKYTGVIHKLKAEGVPTPRGDVATTTATAAPVAPAKKSTAVTYEWTPPVVNPILAVRYIELLPQEKRPVAGTEGAAYRKKQLAKQLPEHDQDPTKCHELSPGEVKQMQQYVKKYKEEALGVGDLALPEEMKAPPSNSTQPPAAGAGGAGDGGRGTAAAVGALGAPLVPSPQAGLAKGQAYSCHRCQLAMKPGDPAVYAERAGYDKLWHPACFVCCTCTELLVDMIYFWKKGQLYCGRHYGDSEKPRCGGCDELIFSNEYTQAEGQNWHLKHFCCFDCDCVLAGETYVMEKDKPVCKPCYMKSHAVHCSTCGAAVEPEAQRVTYGEYSWHAEPTCFLCSGCSKCLIGQRFMAVRAKLFCSVECRKKTSA
;
A
#
# COMPACT_ATOMS: atom_id res chain seq x y z
N MET A 1 46.31 21.34 -0.87
CA MET A 1 45.45 21.07 -2.05
C MET A 1 44.54 19.88 -1.72
N GLU A 2 43.74 20.04 -0.67
CA GLU A 2 42.80 19.03 -0.13
C GLU A 2 41.38 19.61 -0.11
N LEU A 3 40.81 19.93 -1.27
CA LEU A 3 39.44 20.46 -1.35
C LEU A 3 38.64 19.95 -2.57
N GLU A 4 39.04 18.84 -3.20
CA GLU A 4 38.36 18.36 -4.43
C GLU A 4 37.84 16.92 -4.36
N LYS A 5 37.82 16.26 -3.18
CA LYS A 5 37.43 14.84 -3.09
C LYS A 5 36.08 14.50 -2.46
N GLU A 6 35.24 15.47 -2.13
CA GLU A 6 33.86 15.19 -1.69
C GLU A 6 32.83 16.08 -2.38
N MET A 7 32.58 15.85 -3.67
CA MET A 7 31.31 16.23 -4.27
C MET A 7 30.50 14.96 -4.48
N LYS A 8 29.69 14.59 -3.46
CA LYS A 8 28.64 13.58 -3.60
C LYS A 8 27.83 13.92 -4.84
N LYS A 9 27.90 13.07 -5.86
CA LYS A 9 27.07 13.19 -7.07
C LYS A 9 25.61 13.09 -6.60
N MET A 10 24.95 14.23 -6.48
CA MET A 10 23.53 14.30 -6.18
C MET A 10 22.79 13.77 -7.40
N THR A 11 22.40 12.50 -7.36
CA THR A 11 21.48 11.91 -8.33
C THR A 11 20.14 12.62 -8.16
N LEU A 12 19.68 13.31 -9.19
CA LEU A 12 18.38 13.95 -9.19
C LEU A 12 17.30 12.87 -9.07
N GLY A 13 16.20 13.13 -8.36
CA GLY A 13 15.14 12.12 -8.13
C GLY A 13 14.57 11.50 -9.42
N HIS A 14 14.72 12.17 -10.57
CA HIS A 14 14.31 11.67 -11.88
C HIS A 14 15.30 10.69 -12.56
N GLU A 15 16.46 10.43 -11.95
CA GLU A 15 17.46 9.48 -12.42
C GLU A 15 17.40 8.14 -11.67
N ILE A 16 16.53 8.03 -10.65
CA ILE A 16 16.38 6.80 -9.86
C ILE A 16 15.89 5.67 -10.78
N GLY A 17 16.73 4.65 -10.93
CA GLY A 17 16.43 3.49 -11.77
C GLY A 17 16.66 3.70 -13.25
N ALA A 18 17.28 4.80 -13.69
CA ALA A 18 17.58 5.01 -15.10
C ALA A 18 18.30 3.80 -15.72
N GLY A 19 17.81 3.33 -16.86
CA GLY A 19 18.32 2.14 -17.55
C GLY A 19 17.77 0.80 -17.04
N ALA A 20 16.98 0.76 -15.96
CA ALA A 20 16.45 -0.48 -15.41
C ALA A 20 15.54 -1.24 -16.41
N MET A 21 15.74 -2.54 -16.50
CA MET A 21 14.99 -3.39 -17.44
C MET A 21 13.50 -3.42 -17.07
N CYS A 22 12.63 -3.27 -18.06
CA CYS A 22 11.20 -3.42 -17.85
C CYS A 22 10.84 -4.90 -17.73
N LEU A 23 10.26 -5.31 -16.61
CA LEU A 23 9.82 -6.67 -16.34
C LEU A 23 8.61 -7.07 -17.20
N LYS A 24 7.80 -6.09 -17.65
CA LYS A 24 6.67 -6.29 -18.57
C LYS A 24 7.10 -6.30 -20.04
N CYS A 25 7.84 -5.27 -20.46
CA CYS A 25 8.18 -5.08 -21.88
C CYS A 25 9.46 -5.82 -22.32
N LYS A 26 10.31 -6.24 -21.37
CA LYS A 26 11.60 -6.88 -21.62
C LYS A 26 12.40 -6.07 -22.65
N ASP A 27 12.86 -6.71 -23.72
CA ASP A 27 13.68 -6.11 -24.79
C ASP A 27 12.96 -5.02 -25.60
N LYS A 28 11.64 -4.86 -25.45
CA LYS A 28 10.88 -3.76 -26.10
C LYS A 28 11.03 -2.42 -25.40
N CYS A 29 11.71 -2.38 -24.25
CA CYS A 29 12.03 -1.16 -23.52
C CYS A 29 13.54 -1.00 -23.46
N GLU A 30 14.06 0.12 -23.92
CA GLU A 30 15.50 0.45 -23.93
C GLU A 30 16.07 0.75 -22.52
N GLY A 31 15.35 0.35 -21.47
CA GLY A 31 15.62 0.72 -20.08
C GLY A 31 14.68 1.82 -19.57
N PHE A 32 14.58 1.91 -18.24
CA PHE A 32 13.73 2.89 -17.58
C PHE A 32 14.25 4.31 -17.81
N GLU A 33 13.36 5.21 -18.17
CA GLU A 33 13.63 6.65 -18.17
C GLU A 33 12.42 7.32 -17.55
N LEU A 34 12.57 8.02 -16.43
CA LEU A 34 11.40 8.57 -15.74
C LEU A 34 10.76 9.69 -16.57
N HIS A 35 9.47 9.55 -16.85
CA HIS A 35 8.67 10.66 -17.34
C HIS A 35 8.59 11.72 -16.25
N PHE A 36 8.83 12.99 -16.60
CA PHE A 36 9.06 14.03 -15.62
C PHE A 36 7.98 14.09 -14.53
N TRP A 37 6.68 13.98 -14.87
CA TRP A 37 5.60 13.89 -13.87
C TRP A 37 4.83 12.56 -13.80
N ARG A 38 4.78 11.74 -14.86
CA ARG A 38 3.87 10.58 -14.94
C ARG A 38 4.31 9.36 -14.11
N LYS A 39 5.42 9.42 -13.38
CA LYS A 39 6.06 8.27 -12.67
C LYS A 39 6.09 6.94 -13.46
N ILE A 40 6.07 7.03 -14.78
CA ILE A 40 6.16 5.94 -15.74
C ILE A 40 7.42 6.10 -16.57
N CYS A 41 7.85 5.01 -17.20
CA CYS A 41 8.92 5.00 -18.18
C CYS A 41 8.54 5.81 -19.43
N ARG A 42 9.41 6.70 -19.92
CA ARG A 42 9.24 7.39 -21.20
C ARG A 42 9.29 6.44 -22.38
N ASN A 43 10.08 5.37 -22.28
CA ASN A 43 10.33 4.41 -23.35
C ASN A 43 9.18 3.41 -23.51
N CYS A 44 8.70 2.80 -22.43
CA CYS A 44 7.64 1.78 -22.49
C CYS A 44 6.32 2.15 -21.83
N LYS A 45 6.26 3.27 -21.10
CA LYS A 45 5.06 3.78 -20.43
C LYS A 45 4.52 2.88 -19.31
N CYS A 46 5.30 1.89 -18.87
CA CYS A 46 5.06 1.12 -17.65
C CYS A 46 5.46 1.90 -16.39
N GLY A 47 4.86 1.58 -15.23
CA GLY A 47 5.17 2.23 -13.95
C GLY A 47 6.58 1.90 -13.46
N LEU A 48 7.12 2.70 -12.54
CA LEU A 48 8.41 2.43 -11.90
C LEU A 48 8.50 1.01 -11.31
N GLU A 49 7.40 0.51 -10.75
CA GLU A 49 7.28 -0.82 -10.16
C GLU A 49 7.36 -1.98 -11.16
N ASP A 50 7.18 -1.68 -12.45
CA ASP A 50 7.32 -2.64 -13.55
C ASP A 50 8.77 -2.71 -14.08
N HIS A 51 9.69 -1.97 -13.47
CA HIS A 51 11.10 -1.98 -13.79
C HIS A 51 11.92 -2.56 -12.65
N ASP A 52 13.01 -3.26 -12.99
CA ASP A 52 13.97 -3.82 -12.04
C ASP A 52 14.91 -2.74 -11.50
N VAL A 53 14.32 -1.74 -10.85
CA VAL A 53 15.07 -0.61 -10.29
C VAL A 53 15.74 -1.05 -8.99
N GLN A 54 17.05 -1.24 -9.05
CA GLN A 54 17.86 -1.46 -7.86
C GLN A 54 18.02 -0.15 -7.10
N THR A 55 17.25 0.03 -6.03
CA THR A 55 17.39 1.16 -5.11
C THR A 55 18.49 0.89 -4.09
N ASP A 56 19.75 0.93 -4.54
CA ASP A 56 20.86 0.61 -3.66
C ASP A 56 21.07 1.68 -2.54
N LEU A 57 21.18 1.18 -1.30
CA LEU A 57 21.92 1.73 -0.16
C LEU A 57 21.47 3.03 0.54
N VAL A 58 20.46 3.76 0.05
CA VAL A 58 19.98 4.99 0.74
C VAL A 58 18.78 4.73 1.68
N GLU A 59 18.26 3.49 1.71
CA GLU A 59 16.94 3.20 2.28
C GLU A 59 16.87 3.18 3.82
N ASP A 60 17.97 2.85 4.50
CA ASP A 60 17.98 2.79 5.98
C ASP A 60 17.87 4.17 6.65
N LYS A 61 18.07 5.26 5.88
CA LYS A 61 17.84 6.64 6.34
C LYS A 61 16.38 7.10 6.18
N LYS A 62 15.57 6.42 5.36
CA LYS A 62 14.19 6.85 5.00
C LYS A 62 13.21 6.74 6.17
N VAL A 63 13.30 5.65 6.93
CA VAL A 63 12.46 5.44 8.14
C VAL A 63 12.81 6.46 9.24
N GLY A 64 14.06 6.96 9.29
CA GLY A 64 14.47 7.93 10.30
C GLY A 64 13.64 9.22 10.27
N LYS A 65 13.40 9.77 9.07
CA LYS A 65 12.62 11.00 8.85
C LYS A 65 11.15 10.88 9.24
N LEU A 66 10.56 9.70 9.07
CA LEU A 66 9.17 9.47 9.47
C LEU A 66 8.96 9.69 10.97
N PHE A 67 9.99 9.42 11.77
CA PHE A 67 9.94 9.54 13.22
C PHE A 67 10.65 10.77 13.79
N GLU A 68 11.31 11.58 12.97
CA GLU A 68 11.78 12.91 13.38
C GLU A 68 10.63 13.71 14.00
N ASP A 69 10.93 14.34 15.14
CA ASP A 69 10.01 15.11 15.98
C ASP A 69 8.82 14.33 16.56
N THR A 70 8.90 12.99 16.58
CA THR A 70 7.93 12.14 17.28
C THR A 70 8.47 11.64 18.62
N LYS A 71 7.60 11.16 19.51
CA LYS A 71 8.04 10.46 20.74
C LYS A 71 8.89 9.21 20.49
N TYR A 72 8.88 8.69 19.25
CA TYR A 72 9.63 7.50 18.83
C TYR A 72 11.06 7.83 18.35
N THR A 73 11.42 9.11 18.21
CA THR A 73 12.76 9.55 17.75
C THR A 73 13.88 8.90 18.56
N GLY A 74 13.76 8.89 19.89
CA GLY A 74 14.78 8.33 20.79
C GLY A 74 14.88 6.81 20.75
N VAL A 75 13.77 6.11 20.53
CA VAL A 75 13.71 4.64 20.44
C VAL A 75 14.47 4.17 19.18
N ILE A 76 14.25 4.85 18.05
CA ILE A 76 14.84 4.49 16.77
C ILE A 76 16.32 4.87 16.68
N HIS A 77 16.72 6.00 17.27
CA HIS A 77 18.13 6.40 17.29
C HIS A 77 19.01 5.43 18.08
N LYS A 78 18.49 4.86 19.19
CA LYS A 78 19.22 3.89 20.02
C LYS A 78 19.45 2.55 19.30
N LEU A 79 18.47 2.10 18.52
CA LEU A 79 18.55 0.85 17.76
C LEU A 79 19.33 0.94 16.45
N LYS A 80 19.51 2.16 15.91
CA LYS A 80 20.42 2.40 14.77
C LYS A 80 21.86 2.62 15.20
N ALA A 81 22.08 3.13 16.43
CA ALA A 81 23.41 3.37 16.99
C ALA A 81 24.07 2.10 17.56
N GLU A 82 23.27 1.22 18.18
CA GLU A 82 23.69 -0.11 18.60
C GLU A 82 23.41 -1.06 17.42
N GLY A 83 24.38 -1.24 16.51
CA GLY A 83 24.20 -2.06 15.31
C GLY A 83 23.52 -3.40 15.58
N VAL A 84 22.73 -3.87 14.61
CA VAL A 84 21.95 -5.13 14.61
C VAL A 84 22.57 -6.18 15.55
N PRO A 85 21.91 -6.56 16.66
CA PRO A 85 22.40 -7.64 17.49
C PRO A 85 22.47 -8.89 16.63
N THR A 86 23.68 -9.33 16.28
CA THR A 86 23.88 -10.71 15.82
C THR A 86 23.52 -11.59 17.01
N PRO A 87 22.56 -12.52 16.91
CA PRO A 87 22.36 -13.51 17.96
C PRO A 87 23.58 -14.42 17.99
N ARG A 88 24.62 -14.03 18.74
CA ARG A 88 25.56 -14.99 19.30
C ARG A 88 24.92 -15.50 20.58
N GLY A 89 24.17 -16.59 20.43
CA GLY A 89 23.56 -17.30 21.53
C GLY A 89 23.67 -18.79 21.29
N ASP A 90 24.79 -19.37 21.71
CA ASP A 90 24.84 -20.77 22.08
C ASP A 90 23.81 -21.00 23.20
N VAL A 91 22.59 -21.42 22.84
CA VAL A 91 21.66 -21.97 23.82
C VAL A 91 21.90 -23.46 23.86
N ALA A 92 22.91 -23.86 24.63
CA ALA A 92 23.08 -25.25 25.05
C ALA A 92 21.84 -25.65 25.87
N THR A 93 20.93 -26.40 25.25
CA THR A 93 19.89 -27.13 25.99
C THR A 93 20.60 -28.26 26.74
N THR A 94 20.85 -28.07 28.02
CA THR A 94 21.32 -29.14 28.92
C THR A 94 20.18 -30.12 29.17
N THR A 95 19.98 -31.04 28.23
CA THR A 95 19.37 -32.33 28.53
C THR A 95 20.51 -33.31 28.86
N ALA A 96 20.65 -33.62 30.14
CA ALA A 96 21.53 -34.66 30.61
C ALA A 96 20.96 -36.03 30.23
N THR A 97 21.51 -36.67 29.19
CA THR A 97 21.64 -38.15 29.11
C THR A 97 22.68 -38.52 28.04
N ALA A 98 23.39 -39.62 28.29
CA ALA A 98 24.73 -39.92 27.79
C ALA A 98 24.85 -40.45 26.34
N ALA A 99 26.09 -40.33 25.80
CA ALA A 99 26.74 -41.08 24.70
C ALA A 99 26.63 -40.52 23.24
N PRO A 100 27.55 -40.85 22.29
CA PRO A 100 28.48 -39.86 21.72
C PRO A 100 28.33 -39.56 20.21
N VAL A 101 28.77 -38.34 19.85
CA VAL A 101 29.37 -37.87 18.56
C VAL A 101 28.51 -38.03 17.28
N ALA A 102 27.89 -36.92 16.88
CA ALA A 102 27.54 -36.62 15.48
C ALA A 102 28.24 -35.30 15.08
N PRO A 103 28.64 -35.12 13.80
CA PRO A 103 29.45 -33.97 13.41
C PRO A 103 28.63 -32.68 13.51
N ALA A 104 29.26 -31.64 14.08
CA ALA A 104 28.68 -30.32 14.26
C ALA A 104 28.07 -29.80 12.96
N LYS A 105 26.75 -29.60 12.94
CA LYS A 105 26.09 -28.83 11.89
C LYS A 105 26.66 -27.42 11.95
N LYS A 106 27.30 -26.97 10.87
CA LYS A 106 27.80 -25.60 10.73
C LYS A 106 26.63 -24.64 11.00
N SER A 107 26.68 -23.90 12.10
CA SER A 107 25.72 -22.85 12.41
C SER A 107 25.93 -21.72 11.42
N THR A 108 25.03 -21.60 10.45
CA THR A 108 25.02 -20.46 9.53
C THR A 108 24.43 -19.26 10.29
N ALA A 109 25.23 -18.24 10.56
CA ALA A 109 24.74 -16.99 11.11
C ALA A 109 23.75 -16.35 10.12
N VAL A 110 22.53 -16.09 10.58
CA VAL A 110 21.47 -15.45 9.78
C VAL A 110 21.52 -13.94 10.02
N THR A 111 21.75 -13.17 8.97
CA THR A 111 21.74 -11.69 9.02
C THR A 111 20.38 -11.18 8.56
N TYR A 112 19.76 -10.32 9.36
CA TYR A 112 18.50 -9.66 9.01
C TYR A 112 18.76 -8.22 8.54
N GLU A 113 18.05 -7.76 7.51
CA GLU A 113 18.06 -6.35 7.07
C GLU A 113 17.22 -5.47 8.01
N TRP A 114 16.33 -6.07 8.81
CA TRP A 114 15.56 -5.37 9.83
C TRP A 114 15.10 -6.30 10.94
N THR A 115 15.07 -5.77 12.16
CA THR A 115 14.53 -6.43 13.35
C THR A 115 13.63 -5.46 14.12
N PRO A 116 12.55 -5.96 14.76
CA PRO A 116 11.75 -5.16 15.68
C PRO A 116 12.58 -4.43 16.74
N PRO A 117 12.19 -3.20 17.10
CA PRO A 117 12.82 -2.40 18.16
C PRO A 117 12.51 -2.95 19.56
N VAL A 118 13.17 -4.02 20.00
CA VAL A 118 12.92 -4.64 21.32
C VAL A 118 14.18 -4.80 22.16
N VAL A 119 14.00 -4.78 23.48
CA VAL A 119 15.07 -5.01 24.45
C VAL A 119 15.55 -6.46 24.42
N ASN A 120 14.67 -7.42 24.12
CA ASN A 120 14.99 -8.84 24.06
C ASN A 120 15.19 -9.30 22.60
N PRO A 121 16.43 -9.53 22.14
CA PRO A 121 16.69 -9.94 20.75
C PRO A 121 16.10 -11.30 20.39
N ILE A 122 15.92 -12.20 21.38
CA ILE A 122 15.29 -13.51 21.15
C ILE A 122 13.83 -13.33 20.73
N LEU A 123 13.14 -12.36 21.34
CA LEU A 123 11.75 -12.05 20.99
C LEU A 123 11.65 -11.51 19.56
N ALA A 124 12.59 -10.68 19.12
CA ALA A 124 12.68 -10.20 17.74
C ALA A 124 12.86 -11.34 16.73
N VAL A 125 13.76 -12.29 17.02
CA VAL A 125 13.99 -13.45 16.14
C VAL A 125 12.73 -14.31 16.04
N ARG A 126 12.09 -14.61 17.18
CA ARG A 126 10.84 -15.39 17.19
C ARG A 126 9.70 -14.70 16.45
N TYR A 127 9.61 -13.37 16.53
CA TYR A 127 8.66 -12.61 15.70
C TYR A 127 8.90 -12.84 14.21
N ILE A 128 10.16 -12.74 13.75
CA ILE A 128 10.51 -12.94 12.34
C ILE A 128 10.20 -14.37 11.88
N GLU A 129 10.44 -15.37 12.73
CA GLU A 129 10.11 -16.77 12.44
C GLU A 129 8.61 -17.00 12.24
N LEU A 130 7.76 -16.21 12.91
CA LEU A 130 6.30 -16.26 12.77
C LEU A 130 5.76 -15.50 11.56
N LEU A 131 6.62 -14.79 10.81
CA LEU A 131 6.24 -14.22 9.52
C LEU A 131 6.27 -15.29 8.42
N PRO A 132 5.45 -15.14 7.35
CA PRO A 132 5.56 -15.95 6.14
C PRO A 132 7.00 -15.95 5.62
N GLN A 133 7.51 -17.11 5.20
CA GLN A 133 8.92 -17.32 4.88
C GLN A 133 9.41 -16.37 3.78
N GLU A 134 8.58 -16.15 2.77
CA GLU A 134 8.80 -15.24 1.64
C GLU A 134 8.74 -13.75 2.00
N LYS A 135 8.34 -13.41 3.24
CA LYS A 135 8.26 -12.03 3.75
C LYS A 135 9.28 -11.73 4.85
N ARG A 136 10.15 -12.69 5.21
CA ARG A 136 11.15 -12.51 6.27
C ARG A 136 12.31 -11.64 5.77
N PRO A 137 12.74 -10.60 6.50
CA PRO A 137 13.78 -9.67 6.05
C PRO A 137 15.20 -10.24 6.21
N VAL A 138 15.46 -11.45 5.71
CA VAL A 138 16.79 -12.06 5.74
C VAL A 138 17.62 -11.50 4.59
N ALA A 139 18.83 -11.02 4.88
CA ALA A 139 19.70 -10.38 3.90
C ALA A 139 19.95 -11.30 2.68
N GLY A 140 19.81 -10.74 1.48
CA GLY A 140 20.00 -11.46 0.22
C GLY A 140 18.87 -12.41 -0.19
N THR A 141 17.72 -12.38 0.49
CA THR A 141 16.55 -13.23 0.16
C THR A 141 15.41 -12.45 -0.50
N GLU A 142 14.44 -13.16 -1.08
CA GLU A 142 13.20 -12.55 -1.60
C GLU A 142 12.45 -11.73 -0.54
N GLY A 143 12.50 -12.13 0.73
CA GLY A 143 11.83 -11.41 1.81
C GLY A 143 12.50 -10.07 2.16
N ALA A 144 13.82 -9.94 1.97
CA ALA A 144 14.51 -8.65 2.03
C ALA A 144 14.07 -7.73 0.88
N ALA A 145 14.01 -8.25 -0.35
CA ALA A 145 13.50 -7.50 -1.50
C ALA A 145 12.03 -7.10 -1.32
N TYR A 146 11.20 -8.00 -0.78
CA TYR A 146 9.82 -7.71 -0.41
C TYR A 146 9.73 -6.55 0.59
N ARG A 147 10.54 -6.57 1.66
CA ARG A 147 10.56 -5.48 2.65
C ARG A 147 10.86 -4.12 2.00
N LYS A 148 11.92 -4.04 1.18
CA LYS A 148 12.30 -2.81 0.47
C LYS A 148 11.17 -2.29 -0.43
N LYS A 149 10.53 -3.20 -1.18
CA LYS A 149 9.34 -2.87 -1.98
C LYS A 149 8.18 -2.37 -1.12
N GLN A 150 7.92 -2.99 0.03
CA GLN A 150 6.86 -2.53 0.93
C GLN A 150 7.18 -1.19 1.58
N LEU A 151 8.44 -0.88 1.91
CA LEU A 151 8.84 0.45 2.40
C LEU A 151 8.50 1.53 1.37
N ALA A 152 8.93 1.34 0.12
CA ALA A 152 8.66 2.29 -0.96
C ALA A 152 7.15 2.46 -1.24
N LYS A 153 6.39 1.36 -1.19
CA LYS A 153 4.95 1.36 -1.48
C LYS A 153 4.12 1.92 -0.32
N GLN A 154 4.37 1.48 0.90
CA GLN A 154 3.56 1.81 2.07
C GLN A 154 3.92 3.17 2.67
N LEU A 155 5.15 3.63 2.49
CA LEU A 155 5.66 4.88 3.04
C LEU A 155 6.40 5.70 1.96
N PRO A 156 5.72 6.14 0.89
CA PRO A 156 6.37 6.93 -0.16
C PRO A 156 6.90 8.26 0.40
N GLU A 157 8.11 8.65 0.00
CA GLU A 157 8.73 9.90 0.50
C GLU A 157 7.90 11.14 0.15
N HIS A 158 7.31 11.16 -1.06
CA HIS A 158 6.45 12.22 -1.55
C HIS A 158 5.10 12.33 -0.84
N ASP A 159 4.76 11.40 0.06
CA ASP A 159 3.58 11.54 0.92
C ASP A 159 3.91 12.28 2.23
N GLN A 160 5.19 12.57 2.49
CA GLN A 160 5.67 13.09 3.78
C GLN A 160 6.59 14.31 3.66
N ASP A 161 7.38 14.40 2.60
CA ASP A 161 8.34 15.46 2.38
C ASP A 161 7.92 16.32 1.17
N PRO A 162 7.50 17.58 1.37
CA PRO A 162 7.09 18.47 0.28
C PRO A 162 8.18 18.67 -0.80
N THR A 163 9.46 18.51 -0.43
CA THR A 163 10.58 18.64 -1.38
C THR A 163 10.68 17.48 -2.36
N LYS A 164 9.90 16.42 -2.14
CA LYS A 164 9.84 15.21 -2.96
C LYS A 164 8.62 15.19 -3.90
N CYS A 165 7.73 16.16 -3.78
CA CYS A 165 6.54 16.29 -4.63
C CYS A 165 6.83 17.14 -5.87
N HIS A 166 6.05 16.94 -6.93
CA HIS A 166 6.11 17.78 -8.11
C HIS A 166 5.29 19.07 -7.91
N GLU A 167 5.97 20.21 -8.05
CA GLU A 167 5.34 21.53 -8.24
C GLU A 167 4.28 21.94 -7.19
N LEU A 168 4.48 21.64 -5.91
CA LEU A 168 3.58 22.16 -4.86
C LEU A 168 3.70 23.69 -4.76
N SER A 169 2.57 24.39 -4.76
CA SER A 169 2.51 25.81 -4.42
C SER A 169 2.87 26.04 -2.95
N PRO A 170 3.30 27.26 -2.56
CA PRO A 170 3.59 27.56 -1.15
C PRO A 170 2.41 27.32 -0.20
N GLY A 171 1.18 27.45 -0.70
CA GLY A 171 -0.03 27.12 0.05
C GLY A 171 -0.18 25.61 0.27
N GLU A 172 0.03 24.81 -0.77
CA GLU A 172 -0.03 23.35 -0.69
C GLU A 172 1.10 22.76 0.17
N VAL A 173 2.30 23.33 0.12
CA VAL A 173 3.41 22.94 1.02
C VAL A 173 2.98 23.08 2.48
N LYS A 174 2.34 24.19 2.86
CA LYS A 174 1.82 24.39 4.22
C LYS A 174 0.74 23.36 4.58
N GLN A 175 -0.18 23.06 3.66
CA GLN A 175 -1.20 22.04 3.87
C GLN A 175 -0.59 20.65 4.07
N MET A 176 0.42 20.29 3.29
CA MET A 176 1.13 19.02 3.44
C MET A 176 1.88 18.94 4.77
N GLN A 177 2.57 20.01 5.18
CA GLN A 177 3.24 20.06 6.48
C GLN A 177 2.25 19.89 7.65
N GLN A 178 1.08 20.53 7.56
CA GLN A 178 0.01 20.37 8.55
C GLN A 178 -0.56 18.95 8.56
N TYR A 179 -0.79 18.36 7.39
CA TYR A 179 -1.20 16.97 7.24
C TYR A 179 -0.19 16.01 7.89
N VAL A 180 1.10 16.21 7.62
CA VAL A 180 2.19 15.40 8.18
C VAL A 180 2.26 15.49 9.70
N LYS A 181 2.23 16.73 10.22
CA LYS A 181 2.19 16.98 11.66
C LYS A 181 1.01 16.26 12.31
N LYS A 182 -0.19 16.44 11.76
CA LYS A 182 -1.43 15.86 12.28
C LYS A 182 -1.35 14.34 12.34
N TYR A 183 -0.98 13.66 11.26
CA TYR A 183 -0.95 12.20 11.31
C TYR A 183 0.15 11.68 12.24
N LYS A 184 1.31 12.37 12.35
CA LYS A 184 2.37 11.99 13.29
C LYS A 184 1.87 12.01 14.74
N GLU A 185 1.07 13.02 15.08
CA GLU A 185 0.49 13.22 16.41
C GLU A 185 -0.70 12.28 16.69
N GLU A 186 -1.57 12.04 15.70
CA GLU A 186 -2.89 11.42 15.93
C GLU A 186 -3.01 9.97 15.44
N ALA A 187 -2.27 9.57 14.40
CA ALA A 187 -2.50 8.30 13.70
C ALA A 187 -1.27 7.38 13.66
N LEU A 188 -0.06 7.93 13.48
CA LEU A 188 1.17 7.17 13.31
C LEU A 188 1.60 6.49 14.61
N GLY A 189 1.92 5.20 14.52
CA GLY A 189 2.54 4.44 15.59
C GLY A 189 3.49 3.37 15.06
N VAL A 190 4.22 2.78 16.00
CA VAL A 190 5.07 1.60 15.76
C VAL A 190 4.53 0.48 16.64
N GLY A 191 4.42 -0.73 16.09
CA GLY A 191 3.94 -1.87 16.85
C GLY A 191 4.90 -2.23 17.98
N ASP A 192 4.36 -2.47 19.16
CA ASP A 192 5.11 -2.92 20.33
C ASP A 192 5.10 -4.45 20.36
N LEU A 193 6.28 -5.07 20.43
CA LEU A 193 6.41 -6.52 20.45
C LEU A 193 6.62 -7.00 21.88
N ALA A 194 5.69 -7.80 22.39
CA ALA A 194 5.72 -8.34 23.75
C ALA A 194 5.08 -9.72 23.81
N LEU A 195 5.34 -10.46 24.89
CA LEU A 195 4.57 -11.67 25.19
C LEU A 195 3.22 -11.29 25.83
N PRO A 196 2.10 -11.95 25.48
CA PRO A 196 0.80 -11.63 26.05
C PRO A 196 0.70 -11.69 27.58
N GLU A 197 1.48 -12.55 28.20
CA GLU A 197 1.59 -12.69 29.66
C GLU A 197 2.34 -11.54 30.34
N GLU A 198 3.32 -10.91 29.68
CA GLU A 198 4.13 -9.84 30.25
C GLU A 198 3.33 -8.53 30.38
N MET A 199 2.41 -8.28 29.45
CA MET A 199 1.65 -7.03 29.38
C MET A 199 0.51 -6.93 30.41
N LYS A 200 0.22 -8.02 31.12
CA LYS A 200 -0.83 -8.10 32.16
C LYS A 200 -0.30 -7.96 33.59
N ALA A 201 1.02 -8.05 33.80
CA ALA A 201 1.57 -7.89 35.12
C ALA A 201 1.38 -6.42 35.56
N PRO A 202 0.68 -6.12 36.68
CA PRO A 202 0.79 -4.80 37.27
C PRO A 202 2.28 -4.54 37.58
N PRO A 203 2.79 -3.31 37.42
CA PRO A 203 4.21 -3.04 37.62
C PRO A 203 4.61 -3.38 39.06
N SER A 204 5.33 -4.49 39.23
CA SER A 204 6.04 -4.79 40.46
C SER A 204 7.39 -4.06 40.39
N ASN A 205 7.48 -2.94 41.09
CA ASN A 205 8.70 -2.16 41.35
C ASN A 205 9.58 -1.81 40.13
N SER A 206 9.30 -0.65 39.55
CA SER A 206 10.34 0.20 38.97
C SER A 206 10.15 1.62 39.50
N THR A 207 11.14 2.07 40.26
CA THR A 207 11.33 3.40 40.80
C THR A 207 10.93 4.49 39.79
N GLN A 208 9.81 5.17 40.05
CA GLN A 208 9.53 6.46 39.41
C GLN A 208 10.44 7.54 40.03
N PRO A 209 10.93 8.51 39.25
CA PRO A 209 11.49 9.73 39.81
C PRO A 209 10.37 10.61 40.41
N PRO A 210 10.67 11.43 41.43
CA PRO A 210 9.64 12.02 42.28
C PRO A 210 8.90 13.17 41.58
N ALA A 211 7.57 13.09 41.58
CA ALA A 211 6.71 14.25 41.38
C ALA A 211 6.56 14.98 42.73
N ALA A 212 7.07 16.19 42.80
CA ALA A 212 6.87 17.10 43.92
C ALA A 212 5.38 17.47 44.04
N GLY A 213 4.88 17.44 45.27
CA GLY A 213 3.46 17.56 45.58
C GLY A 213 2.93 18.97 45.83
N ALA A 214 1.60 19.00 45.99
CA ALA A 214 0.78 19.87 46.84
C ALA A 214 -0.57 19.13 46.92
N GLY A 215 -1.02 18.58 48.06
CA GLY A 215 -1.51 19.29 49.26
C GLY A 215 -2.89 19.90 48.96
N GLY A 216 -4.03 19.55 49.57
CA GLY A 216 -4.38 18.61 50.64
C GLY A 216 -5.88 18.74 50.99
N ALA A 217 -6.32 17.92 51.96
CA ALA A 217 -7.53 17.99 52.81
C ALA A 217 -8.92 17.93 52.12
N GLY A 218 -9.74 16.90 52.36
CA GLY A 218 -10.55 16.68 53.60
C GLY A 218 -12.02 16.71 53.15
N ASP A 219 -13.03 16.04 53.70
CA ASP A 219 -13.34 15.36 54.95
C ASP A 219 -14.61 14.51 54.67
N GLY A 220 -14.93 13.57 55.55
CA GLY A 220 -15.93 12.53 55.35
C GLY A 220 -17.39 12.92 55.58
N GLY A 221 -18.28 11.94 55.38
CA GLY A 221 -19.70 12.08 55.68
C GLY A 221 -20.49 10.79 55.47
N ARG A 222 -20.95 10.21 56.59
CA ARG A 222 -21.75 8.98 56.76
C ARG A 222 -23.12 9.03 56.08
N GLY A 223 -23.68 7.86 55.75
CA GLY A 223 -25.10 7.69 55.42
C GLY A 223 -25.53 6.21 55.38
N THR A 224 -26.60 5.88 56.07
CA THR A 224 -27.02 4.55 56.57
C THR A 224 -27.81 3.65 55.61
N ALA A 225 -27.64 2.34 55.80
CA ALA A 225 -28.58 1.20 55.78
C ALA A 225 -29.97 1.30 55.14
N ALA A 226 -30.32 0.27 54.34
CA ALA A 226 -31.58 -0.47 54.46
C ALA A 226 -31.43 -1.89 53.87
N ALA A 227 -31.79 -2.89 54.67
CA ALA A 227 -31.89 -4.29 54.32
C ALA A 227 -33.37 -4.68 54.21
N VAL A 228 -33.72 -5.54 53.24
CA VAL A 228 -34.85 -6.47 53.33
C VAL A 228 -34.51 -7.73 52.55
N GLY A 229 -34.65 -8.88 53.22
CA GLY A 229 -34.32 -10.20 52.69
C GLY A 229 -35.52 -10.96 52.12
N ALA A 230 -35.23 -12.07 51.46
CA ALA A 230 -36.16 -13.18 51.25
C ALA A 230 -35.36 -14.50 51.13
N LEU A 231 -35.84 -15.52 51.83
CA LEU A 231 -35.24 -16.84 52.04
C LEU A 231 -35.80 -17.87 51.03
N GLY A 232 -34.99 -18.87 50.66
CA GLY A 232 -35.45 -20.29 50.65
C GLY A 232 -35.45 -21.12 49.35
N ALA A 233 -34.33 -21.85 49.12
CA ALA A 233 -34.18 -23.27 48.69
C ALA A 233 -34.53 -23.74 47.24
N PRO A 234 -34.05 -24.92 46.76
CA PRO A 234 -33.01 -25.84 47.25
C PRO A 234 -31.89 -26.18 46.22
N LEU A 235 -30.93 -26.96 46.73
CA LEU A 235 -29.68 -27.45 46.15
C LEU A 235 -29.84 -28.45 44.99
N VAL A 236 -28.93 -28.36 44.01
CA VAL A 236 -28.56 -29.45 43.09
C VAL A 236 -27.03 -29.57 43.09
N PRO A 237 -26.43 -30.76 43.29
CA PRO A 237 -24.98 -30.91 43.35
C PRO A 237 -24.42 -31.06 41.92
N SER A 238 -23.52 -30.17 41.53
CA SER A 238 -22.67 -30.36 40.34
C SER A 238 -21.20 -30.24 40.73
N PRO A 239 -20.33 -31.08 40.15
CA PRO A 239 -19.10 -31.52 40.80
C PRO A 239 -18.00 -30.45 40.78
N GLN A 240 -17.36 -30.34 41.94
CA GLN A 240 -15.95 -30.07 42.18
C GLN A 240 -15.13 -29.47 41.02
N ALA A 241 -14.80 -28.19 41.21
CA ALA A 241 -13.43 -27.67 41.20
C ALA A 241 -12.38 -28.50 40.44
N GLY A 242 -12.13 -28.08 39.20
CA GLY A 242 -10.83 -28.20 38.55
C GLY A 242 -10.20 -26.81 38.40
N LEU A 243 -9.15 -26.53 39.17
CA LEU A 243 -8.05 -25.63 38.78
C LEU A 243 -7.50 -26.14 37.43
N ALA A 244 -7.14 -25.37 36.39
CA ALA A 244 -6.79 -23.96 36.28
C ALA A 244 -7.28 -23.43 34.91
N LYS A 245 -7.93 -22.26 34.87
CA LYS A 245 -8.28 -21.61 33.59
C LYS A 245 -7.06 -20.87 33.05
N GLY A 246 -6.32 -21.50 32.14
CA GLY A 246 -5.38 -20.81 31.27
C GLY A 246 -6.12 -19.72 30.50
N GLN A 247 -5.72 -18.48 30.69
CA GLN A 247 -6.40 -17.33 30.11
C GLN A 247 -6.12 -17.29 28.60
N ALA A 248 -7.17 -17.34 27.78
CA ALA A 248 -7.02 -17.33 26.33
C ALA A 248 -6.74 -15.91 25.83
N TYR A 249 -5.60 -15.71 25.16
CA TYR A 249 -5.31 -14.51 24.40
C TYR A 249 -5.91 -14.68 23.00
N SER A 250 -6.58 -13.67 22.44
CA SER A 250 -7.21 -13.76 21.12
C SER A 250 -6.74 -12.65 20.20
N CYS A 251 -6.29 -13.00 19.00
CA CYS A 251 -5.87 -12.01 18.03
C CYS A 251 -7.05 -11.15 17.54
N HIS A 252 -6.90 -9.84 17.58
CA HIS A 252 -7.93 -8.88 17.20
C HIS A 252 -8.34 -8.97 15.71
N ARG A 253 -7.47 -9.49 14.83
CA ARG A 253 -7.79 -9.65 13.40
C ARG A 253 -8.48 -10.97 13.09
N CYS A 254 -7.83 -12.10 13.37
CA CYS A 254 -8.34 -13.42 12.98
C CYS A 254 -9.25 -14.07 14.03
N GLN A 255 -9.37 -13.47 15.23
CA GLN A 255 -10.13 -13.99 16.37
C GLN A 255 -9.64 -15.35 16.91
N LEU A 256 -8.54 -15.90 16.35
CA LEU A 256 -7.96 -17.14 16.82
C LEU A 256 -7.15 -16.92 18.10
N ALA A 257 -7.10 -17.96 18.93
CA ALA A 257 -6.33 -17.95 20.16
C ALA A 257 -4.83 -17.86 19.87
N MET A 258 -4.12 -17.03 20.64
CA MET A 258 -2.66 -16.94 20.65
C MET A 258 -2.12 -17.85 21.75
N LYS A 259 -1.07 -18.61 21.42
CA LYS A 259 -0.43 -19.50 22.39
C LYS A 259 0.35 -18.67 23.42
N PRO A 260 0.28 -19.01 24.71
CA PRO A 260 1.20 -18.46 25.70
C PRO A 260 2.65 -18.65 25.25
N GLY A 261 3.49 -17.63 25.47
CA GLY A 261 4.87 -17.62 25.02
C GLY A 261 5.07 -17.28 23.55
N ASP A 262 4.04 -17.16 22.69
CA ASP A 262 4.22 -16.65 21.34
C ASP A 262 4.22 -15.10 21.31
N PRO A 263 5.14 -14.47 20.57
CA PRO A 263 5.17 -13.02 20.41
C PRO A 263 3.85 -12.48 19.87
N ALA A 264 3.39 -11.38 20.45
CA ALA A 264 2.25 -10.61 19.97
C ALA A 264 2.66 -9.17 19.66
N VAL A 265 2.06 -8.62 18.61
CA VAL A 265 2.19 -7.19 18.29
C VAL A 265 1.04 -6.46 18.97
N TYR A 266 1.37 -5.34 19.63
CA TYR A 266 0.44 -4.39 20.21
C TYR A 266 0.53 -3.07 19.46
N ALA A 267 -0.55 -2.29 19.52
CA ALA A 267 -0.59 -0.97 18.94
C ALA A 267 -1.12 0.00 19.99
N GLU A 268 -0.25 0.84 20.56
CA GLU A 268 -0.59 1.80 21.60
C GLU A 268 -1.90 2.59 21.28
N ARG A 269 -2.06 3.07 20.04
CA ARG A 269 -3.24 3.85 19.64
C ARG A 269 -4.54 3.05 19.56
N ALA A 270 -4.42 1.73 19.42
CA ALA A 270 -5.56 0.82 19.46
C ALA A 270 -5.95 0.42 20.89
N GLY A 271 -5.11 0.76 21.87
CA GLY A 271 -5.16 0.25 23.23
C GLY A 271 -4.43 -1.09 23.37
N TYR A 272 -3.81 -1.31 24.54
CA TYR A 272 -3.12 -2.56 24.88
C TYR A 272 -4.08 -3.71 25.23
N ASP A 273 -5.39 -3.49 25.11
CA ASP A 273 -6.42 -4.53 25.15
C ASP A 273 -6.49 -5.33 23.84
N LYS A 274 -5.85 -4.83 22.76
CA LYS A 274 -5.81 -5.48 21.45
C LYS A 274 -4.41 -5.97 21.14
N LEU A 275 -4.35 -7.18 20.62
CA LEU A 275 -3.12 -7.83 20.20
C LEU A 275 -3.30 -8.53 18.85
N TRP A 276 -2.22 -8.63 18.09
CA TRP A 276 -2.19 -9.29 16.79
C TRP A 276 -1.11 -10.35 16.75
N HIS A 277 -1.39 -11.47 16.07
CA HIS A 277 -0.31 -12.32 15.59
C HIS A 277 0.62 -11.49 14.69
N PRO A 278 1.93 -11.80 14.65
CA PRO A 278 2.87 -11.19 13.72
C PRO A 278 2.36 -11.15 12.28
N ALA A 279 1.84 -12.28 11.78
CA ALA A 279 1.28 -12.40 10.43
C ALA A 279 -0.09 -11.69 10.24
N CYS A 280 -0.75 -11.28 11.32
CA CYS A 280 -2.05 -10.62 11.31
C CYS A 280 -1.96 -9.09 11.45
N PHE A 281 -0.76 -8.53 11.67
CA PHE A 281 -0.53 -7.10 11.78
C PHE A 281 -0.41 -6.47 10.37
N VAL A 282 -1.55 -6.40 9.70
CA VAL A 282 -1.67 -6.04 8.28
C VAL A 282 -2.54 -4.81 8.08
N CYS A 283 -2.35 -4.11 6.96
CA CYS A 283 -3.24 -3.03 6.55
C CYS A 283 -4.64 -3.58 6.20
N CYS A 284 -5.70 -2.91 6.65
CA CYS A 284 -7.08 -3.33 6.37
C CYS A 284 -7.50 -3.23 4.90
N THR A 285 -6.79 -2.43 4.09
CA THR A 285 -7.12 -2.21 2.66
C THR A 285 -6.38 -3.20 1.75
N CYS A 286 -5.05 -3.27 1.81
CA CYS A 286 -4.28 -4.19 0.96
C CYS A 286 -3.96 -5.54 1.59
N THR A 287 -4.22 -5.74 2.88
CA THR A 287 -3.90 -6.97 3.62
C THR A 287 -2.40 -7.35 3.64
N GLU A 288 -1.51 -6.43 3.23
CA GLU A 288 -0.06 -6.58 3.36
C GLU A 288 0.40 -6.32 4.79
N LEU A 289 1.49 -6.99 5.20
CA LEU A 289 2.15 -6.76 6.49
C LEU A 289 2.56 -5.30 6.60
N LEU A 290 2.30 -4.69 7.75
CA LEU A 290 2.71 -3.31 8.03
C LEU A 290 4.23 -3.27 8.16
N VAL A 291 4.87 -2.66 7.16
CA VAL A 291 6.32 -2.70 7.02
C VAL A 291 6.99 -2.05 8.23
N ASP A 292 8.00 -2.74 8.78
CA ASP A 292 8.69 -2.35 10.01
C ASP A 292 7.76 -2.12 11.22
N MET A 293 6.57 -2.75 11.22
CA MET A 293 5.48 -2.56 12.19
C MET A 293 4.97 -1.11 12.26
N ILE A 294 5.22 -0.31 11.22
CA ILE A 294 4.77 1.07 11.13
C ILE A 294 3.31 1.08 10.70
N TYR A 295 2.45 1.70 11.50
CA TYR A 295 1.01 1.69 11.27
C TYR A 295 0.39 3.08 11.42
N PHE A 296 -0.79 3.22 10.82
CA PHE A 296 -1.65 4.38 10.96
C PHE A 296 -3.00 3.92 11.49
N TRP A 297 -3.37 4.38 12.69
CA TRP A 297 -4.63 4.01 13.32
C TRP A 297 -5.73 5.01 12.97
N LYS A 298 -6.83 4.50 12.41
CA LYS A 298 -7.99 5.32 12.07
C LYS A 298 -9.27 4.50 12.18
N LYS A 299 -10.27 5.04 12.86
CA LYS A 299 -11.62 4.45 12.97
C LYS A 299 -11.59 2.96 13.37
N GLY A 300 -10.73 2.58 14.31
CA GLY A 300 -10.65 1.19 14.79
C GLY A 300 -9.89 0.23 13.87
N GLN A 301 -9.20 0.72 12.85
CA GLN A 301 -8.51 -0.10 11.84
C GLN A 301 -7.05 0.32 11.67
N LEU A 302 -6.22 -0.66 11.29
CA LEU A 302 -4.82 -0.47 10.94
C LEU A 302 -4.67 -0.17 9.44
N TYR A 303 -4.04 0.95 9.10
CA TYR A 303 -3.68 1.32 7.75
C TYR A 303 -2.16 1.35 7.58
N CYS A 304 -1.68 1.06 6.36
CA CYS A 304 -0.35 1.48 5.95
C CYS A 304 -0.37 2.98 5.60
N GLY A 305 0.80 3.64 5.54
CA GLY A 305 0.88 5.09 5.29
C GLY A 305 0.19 5.51 4.00
N ARG A 306 0.38 4.75 2.92
CA ARG A 306 -0.28 4.99 1.63
C ARG A 306 -1.80 5.00 1.72
N HIS A 307 -2.41 3.93 2.24
CA HIS A 307 -3.88 3.86 2.32
C HIS A 307 -4.46 4.78 3.40
N TYR A 308 -3.70 5.13 4.43
CA TYR A 308 -4.09 6.21 5.32
C TYR A 308 -4.15 7.53 4.55
N GLY A 309 -3.11 7.85 3.77
CA GLY A 309 -3.08 9.02 2.89
C GLY A 309 -4.24 9.06 1.91
N ASP A 310 -4.51 7.94 1.21
CA ASP A 310 -5.63 7.82 0.26
C ASP A 310 -7.00 8.05 0.93
N SER A 311 -7.09 7.80 2.25
CA SER A 311 -8.31 8.02 3.02
C SER A 311 -8.47 9.45 3.56
N GLU A 312 -7.44 10.29 3.43
CA GLU A 312 -7.40 11.68 3.90
C GLU A 312 -7.30 12.69 2.74
N LYS A 313 -6.65 12.31 1.64
CA LYS A 313 -6.43 13.15 0.45
C LYS A 313 -6.59 12.32 -0.83
N PRO A 314 -7.14 12.90 -1.91
CA PRO A 314 -7.19 12.21 -3.20
C PRO A 314 -5.77 12.01 -3.73
N ARG A 315 -5.49 10.85 -4.33
CA ARG A 315 -4.20 10.57 -4.98
C ARG A 315 -4.31 10.70 -6.49
N CYS A 316 -3.33 11.35 -7.10
CA CYS A 316 -3.25 11.48 -8.54
C CYS A 316 -2.87 10.15 -9.21
N GLY A 317 -3.73 9.62 -10.09
CA GLY A 317 -3.45 8.40 -10.89
C GLY A 317 -2.30 8.57 -11.90
N GLY A 318 -1.89 9.81 -12.16
CA GLY A 318 -0.76 10.13 -13.05
C GLY A 318 0.58 10.17 -12.33
N CYS A 319 0.73 11.02 -11.31
CA CYS A 319 2.01 11.20 -10.61
C CYS A 319 2.13 10.43 -9.29
N ASP A 320 1.11 9.67 -8.89
CA ASP A 320 1.06 8.92 -7.63
C ASP A 320 1.21 9.76 -6.35
N GLU A 321 1.03 11.08 -6.42
CA GLU A 321 1.13 12.00 -5.26
C GLU A 321 -0.24 12.36 -4.70
N LEU A 322 -0.30 12.65 -3.40
CA LEU A 322 -1.48 13.21 -2.77
C LEU A 322 -1.75 14.62 -3.32
N ILE A 323 -3.00 14.88 -3.67
CA ILE A 323 -3.47 16.15 -4.21
C ILE A 323 -3.89 17.05 -3.03
N PHE A 324 -3.14 18.13 -2.81
CA PHE A 324 -3.45 19.15 -1.80
C PHE A 324 -4.23 20.34 -2.37
N SER A 325 -4.24 20.51 -3.69
CA SER A 325 -5.11 21.46 -4.38
C SER A 325 -6.59 21.16 -4.10
N ASN A 326 -7.39 22.22 -3.99
CA ASN A 326 -8.84 22.11 -3.94
C ASN A 326 -9.45 21.79 -5.32
N GLU A 327 -8.71 22.06 -6.38
CA GLU A 327 -9.11 21.82 -7.77
C GLU A 327 -8.36 20.62 -8.34
N TYR A 328 -9.10 19.62 -8.81
CA TYR A 328 -8.59 18.42 -9.42
C TYR A 328 -9.66 17.77 -10.31
N THR A 329 -9.24 16.88 -11.20
CA THR A 329 -10.14 16.17 -12.12
C THR A 329 -10.43 14.78 -11.60
N GLN A 330 -11.70 14.35 -11.69
CA GLN A 330 -12.10 12.96 -11.49
C GLN A 330 -12.45 12.36 -12.86
N ALA A 331 -11.77 11.29 -13.23
CA ALA A 331 -11.97 10.61 -14.50
C ALA A 331 -11.55 9.14 -14.36
N GLU A 332 -12.29 8.23 -15.01
CA GLU A 332 -11.99 6.78 -15.01
C GLU A 332 -11.82 6.17 -13.60
N GLY A 333 -12.63 6.62 -12.64
CA GLY A 333 -12.56 6.16 -11.24
C GLY A 333 -11.31 6.59 -10.48
N GLN A 334 -10.52 7.51 -11.03
CA GLN A 334 -9.29 8.03 -10.43
C GLN A 334 -9.35 9.56 -10.27
N ASN A 335 -8.49 10.08 -9.39
CA ASN A 335 -8.30 11.51 -9.23
C ASN A 335 -7.02 11.94 -9.95
N TRP A 336 -6.96 13.17 -10.42
CA TRP A 336 -5.84 13.67 -11.20
C TRP A 336 -5.60 15.14 -10.86
N HIS A 337 -4.34 15.53 -10.66
CA HIS A 337 -4.00 16.95 -10.80
C HIS A 337 -4.46 17.44 -12.18
N LEU A 338 -4.90 18.69 -12.30
CA LEU A 338 -5.40 19.24 -13.57
C LEU A 338 -4.39 19.06 -14.71
N LYS A 339 -3.10 19.31 -14.42
CA LYS A 339 -1.99 19.15 -15.37
C LYS A 339 -1.60 17.69 -15.66
N HIS A 340 -2.17 16.72 -14.94
CA HIS A 340 -1.80 15.31 -15.03
C HIS A 340 -2.86 14.43 -15.69
N PHE A 341 -4.04 14.98 -15.97
CA PHE A 341 -5.00 14.35 -16.86
C PHE A 341 -4.80 14.89 -18.27
N CYS A 342 -3.94 14.22 -19.05
CA CYS A 342 -3.51 14.70 -20.37
C CYS A 342 -3.62 13.62 -21.43
N CYS A 343 -3.83 14.05 -22.67
CA CYS A 343 -3.80 13.20 -23.85
C CYS A 343 -2.51 12.40 -23.90
N PHE A 344 -2.62 11.11 -24.16
CA PHE A 344 -1.47 10.21 -24.22
C PHE A 344 -0.55 10.49 -25.41
N ASP A 345 -1.09 11.04 -26.51
CA ASP A 345 -0.36 11.24 -27.76
C ASP A 345 0.30 12.63 -27.87
N CYS A 346 -0.32 13.66 -27.30
CA CYS A 346 0.14 15.05 -27.46
C CYS A 346 0.31 15.81 -26.14
N ASP A 347 0.05 15.18 -25.01
CA ASP A 347 0.20 15.75 -23.67
C ASP A 347 -0.65 17.00 -23.37
N CYS A 348 -1.62 17.34 -24.22
CA CYS A 348 -2.57 18.41 -23.92
C CYS A 348 -3.45 18.04 -22.72
N VAL A 349 -3.73 19.01 -21.85
CA VAL A 349 -4.62 18.83 -20.70
C VAL A 349 -6.03 18.49 -21.18
N LEU A 350 -6.64 17.48 -20.56
CA LEU A 350 -7.99 16.98 -20.86
C LEU A 350 -9.00 17.38 -19.77
N ALA A 351 -8.56 18.06 -18.72
CA ALA A 351 -9.45 18.53 -17.67
C ALA A 351 -10.51 19.50 -18.25
N GLY A 352 -11.78 19.12 -18.19
CA GLY A 352 -12.89 19.91 -18.77
C GLY A 352 -13.12 19.69 -20.27
N GLU A 353 -12.28 18.88 -20.93
CA GLU A 353 -12.37 18.59 -22.37
C GLU A 353 -12.91 17.19 -22.63
N THR A 354 -13.51 16.98 -23.81
CA THR A 354 -13.92 15.63 -24.25
C THR A 354 -12.71 14.79 -24.66
N TYR A 355 -12.70 13.53 -24.25
CA TYR A 355 -11.63 12.57 -24.56
C TYR A 355 -12.19 11.19 -24.87
N VAL A 356 -11.35 10.34 -25.45
CA VAL A 356 -11.67 8.93 -25.77
C VAL A 356 -10.67 8.03 -25.07
N MET A 357 -11.14 6.96 -24.44
CA MET A 357 -10.29 5.91 -23.87
C MET A 357 -9.92 4.91 -24.96
N GLU A 358 -8.68 4.97 -25.44
CA GLU A 358 -8.12 4.02 -26.41
C GLU A 358 -7.14 3.10 -25.68
N LYS A 359 -7.50 1.82 -25.50
CA LYS A 359 -6.67 0.83 -24.76
C LYS A 359 -6.21 1.35 -23.39
N ASP A 360 -7.18 1.83 -22.60
CA ASP A 360 -6.98 2.40 -21.26
C ASP A 360 -6.12 3.69 -21.21
N LYS A 361 -5.95 4.36 -22.36
CA LYS A 361 -5.22 5.64 -22.44
C LYS A 361 -6.17 6.75 -22.88
N PRO A 362 -6.23 7.88 -22.15
CA PRO A 362 -7.06 9.00 -22.54
C PRO A 362 -6.41 9.73 -23.72
N VAL A 363 -7.16 9.91 -24.82
CA VAL A 363 -6.72 10.57 -26.05
C VAL A 363 -7.67 11.72 -26.38
N CYS A 364 -7.14 12.90 -26.73
CA CYS A 364 -7.96 14.02 -27.16
C CYS A 364 -8.63 13.73 -28.51
N LYS A 365 -9.80 14.32 -28.76
CA LYS A 365 -10.53 14.13 -30.02
C LYS A 365 -9.66 14.36 -31.28
N PRO A 366 -8.81 15.41 -31.37
CA PRO A 366 -7.92 15.58 -32.52
C PRO A 366 -6.94 14.43 -32.74
N CYS A 367 -6.29 13.93 -31.68
CA CYS A 367 -5.37 12.79 -31.79
C CYS A 367 -6.11 11.49 -32.11
N TYR A 368 -7.29 11.29 -31.52
CA TYR A 368 -8.15 10.15 -31.84
C TYR A 368 -8.49 10.14 -33.33
N MET A 369 -9.03 11.25 -33.84
CA MET A 369 -9.43 11.36 -35.25
C MET A 369 -8.26 11.15 -36.22
N LYS A 370 -7.04 11.53 -35.82
CA LYS A 370 -5.84 11.41 -36.65
C LYS A 370 -5.26 9.99 -36.68
N SER A 371 -5.24 9.30 -35.54
CA SER A 371 -4.42 8.08 -35.37
C SER A 371 -5.20 6.85 -34.95
N HIS A 372 -6.39 7.02 -34.38
CA HIS A 372 -7.15 5.94 -33.73
C HIS A 372 -8.58 5.79 -34.27
N ALA A 373 -8.99 6.68 -35.17
CA ALA A 373 -10.36 6.76 -35.64
C ALA A 373 -10.80 5.45 -36.30
N VAL A 374 -12.00 5.01 -35.94
CA VAL A 374 -12.69 3.97 -36.69
C VAL A 374 -13.17 4.56 -38.00
N HIS A 375 -12.89 3.89 -39.11
CA HIS A 375 -13.28 4.37 -40.45
C HIS A 375 -14.53 3.63 -40.95
N CYS A 376 -15.43 4.38 -41.58
CA CYS A 376 -16.65 3.83 -42.15
C CYS A 376 -16.34 2.96 -43.36
N SER A 377 -16.87 1.74 -43.38
CA SER A 377 -16.61 0.75 -44.43
C SER A 377 -17.33 1.07 -45.74
N THR A 378 -18.27 2.03 -45.75
CA THR A 378 -18.97 2.49 -46.97
C THR A 378 -18.30 3.72 -47.59
N CYS A 379 -18.09 4.80 -46.82
CA CYS A 379 -17.57 6.06 -47.34
C CYS A 379 -16.05 6.25 -47.13
N GLY A 380 -15.41 5.42 -46.31
CA GLY A 380 -13.99 5.52 -45.97
C GLY A 380 -13.65 6.66 -44.99
N ALA A 381 -14.59 7.55 -44.66
CA ALA A 381 -14.35 8.64 -43.74
C ALA A 381 -14.30 8.16 -42.27
N ALA A 382 -13.54 8.87 -41.45
CA ALA A 382 -13.48 8.64 -40.01
C ALA A 382 -14.86 8.87 -39.37
N VAL A 383 -15.19 8.03 -38.40
CA VAL A 383 -16.40 8.13 -37.59
C VAL A 383 -16.04 8.86 -36.29
N GLU A 384 -16.75 9.94 -35.97
CA GLU A 384 -16.51 10.66 -34.72
C GLU A 384 -16.79 9.75 -33.51
N PRO A 385 -16.03 9.89 -32.41
CA PRO A 385 -16.16 9.00 -31.25
C PRO A 385 -17.55 9.04 -30.62
N GLU A 386 -18.15 10.23 -30.56
CA GLU A 386 -19.47 10.48 -29.97
C GLU A 386 -20.62 10.19 -30.95
N ALA A 387 -20.33 10.00 -32.24
CA ALA A 387 -21.35 9.72 -33.24
C ALA A 387 -21.88 8.29 -33.12
N GLN A 388 -23.19 8.14 -33.34
CA GLN A 388 -23.79 6.82 -33.45
C GLN A 388 -23.19 6.07 -34.65
N ARG A 389 -22.77 4.82 -34.41
CA ARG A 389 -22.23 3.94 -35.44
C ARG A 389 -22.74 2.53 -35.27
N VAL A 390 -22.75 1.78 -36.36
CA VAL A 390 -23.03 0.36 -36.35
C VAL A 390 -21.71 -0.38 -36.54
N THR A 391 -21.40 -1.32 -35.65
CA THR A 391 -20.19 -2.16 -35.74
C THR A 391 -20.61 -3.63 -35.82
N TYR A 392 -20.05 -4.36 -36.78
CA TYR A 392 -20.24 -5.80 -36.94
C TYR A 392 -18.91 -6.47 -37.26
N GLY A 393 -18.38 -7.25 -36.31
CA GLY A 393 -17.02 -7.78 -36.40
C GLY A 393 -16.00 -6.64 -36.39
N GLU A 394 -15.12 -6.63 -37.39
CA GLU A 394 -14.08 -5.60 -37.59
C GLU A 394 -14.57 -4.38 -38.40
N TYR A 395 -15.78 -4.44 -38.97
CA TYR A 395 -16.32 -3.39 -39.83
C TYR A 395 -17.23 -2.46 -39.05
N SER A 396 -17.13 -1.18 -39.36
CA SER A 396 -17.99 -0.15 -38.79
C SER A 396 -18.53 0.78 -39.87
N TRP A 397 -19.71 1.33 -39.64
CA TRP A 397 -20.40 2.26 -40.54
C TRP A 397 -21.01 3.40 -39.76
N HIS A 398 -21.07 4.60 -40.34
CA HIS A 398 -21.92 5.67 -39.81
C HIS A 398 -23.36 5.19 -39.71
N ALA A 399 -24.06 5.52 -38.63
CA ALA A 399 -25.48 5.25 -38.47
C ALA A 399 -26.34 6.26 -39.28
N GLU A 400 -26.03 6.40 -40.57
CA GLU A 400 -26.65 7.36 -41.48
C GLU A 400 -27.23 6.66 -42.73
N PRO A 401 -28.32 7.20 -43.32
CA PRO A 401 -28.96 6.63 -44.50
C PRO A 401 -28.07 6.58 -45.75
N THR A 402 -26.91 7.22 -45.74
CA THR A 402 -25.94 7.23 -46.84
C THR A 402 -24.88 6.13 -46.70
N CYS A 403 -24.67 5.63 -45.48
CA CYS A 403 -23.55 4.73 -45.17
C CYS A 403 -24.02 3.33 -44.79
N PHE A 404 -25.14 3.20 -44.08
CA PHE A 404 -25.66 1.91 -43.63
C PHE A 404 -26.72 1.35 -44.58
N LEU A 405 -26.27 0.96 -45.77
CA LEU A 405 -27.11 0.62 -46.93
C LEU A 405 -26.92 -0.84 -47.39
N CYS A 406 -27.98 -1.43 -47.94
CA CYS A 406 -27.91 -2.72 -48.62
C CYS A 406 -27.07 -2.61 -49.90
N SER A 407 -26.02 -3.40 -50.03
CA SER A 407 -25.15 -3.44 -51.22
C SER A 407 -25.85 -3.94 -52.50
N GLY A 408 -27.03 -4.57 -52.38
CA GLY A 408 -27.79 -5.07 -53.53
C GLY A 408 -28.92 -4.15 -54.01
N CYS A 409 -29.45 -3.27 -53.17
CA CYS A 409 -30.60 -2.42 -53.53
C CYS A 409 -30.55 -0.99 -52.95
N SER A 410 -29.46 -0.63 -52.25
CA SER A 410 -29.24 0.66 -51.60
C SER A 410 -30.31 1.07 -50.58
N LYS A 411 -31.14 0.12 -50.12
CA LYS A 411 -32.09 0.36 -49.03
C LYS A 411 -31.35 0.65 -47.73
N CYS A 412 -31.71 1.71 -47.03
CA CYS A 412 -31.23 2.00 -45.68
C CYS A 412 -31.60 0.89 -44.70
N LEU A 413 -30.62 0.43 -43.94
CA LEU A 413 -30.75 -0.70 -43.02
C LEU A 413 -30.83 -0.30 -41.55
N ILE A 414 -30.87 1.01 -41.25
CA ILE A 414 -30.96 1.50 -39.87
C ILE A 414 -32.27 1.01 -39.25
N GLY A 415 -32.17 0.35 -38.10
CA GLY A 415 -33.32 -0.25 -37.41
C GLY A 415 -33.98 -1.41 -38.17
N GLN A 416 -33.39 -1.89 -39.27
CA GLN A 416 -33.89 -3.01 -40.05
C GLN A 416 -33.09 -4.28 -39.77
N ARG A 417 -33.69 -5.44 -40.05
CA ARG A 417 -32.95 -6.71 -40.09
C ARG A 417 -32.02 -6.72 -41.31
N PHE A 418 -30.79 -7.18 -41.12
CA PHE A 418 -29.79 -7.27 -42.18
C PHE A 418 -28.92 -8.51 -42.04
N MET A 419 -28.16 -8.81 -43.08
CA MET A 419 -27.06 -9.77 -43.07
C MET A 419 -25.76 -9.03 -43.43
N ALA A 420 -24.72 -9.21 -42.63
CA ALA A 420 -23.38 -8.74 -42.94
C ALA A 420 -22.50 -9.89 -43.41
N VAL A 421 -21.84 -9.72 -44.56
CA VAL A 421 -20.84 -10.65 -45.09
C VAL A 421 -19.60 -9.84 -45.47
N ARG A 422 -18.55 -9.95 -44.66
CA ARG A 422 -17.39 -9.03 -44.68
C ARG A 422 -17.88 -7.57 -44.53
N ALA A 423 -17.35 -6.64 -45.33
CA ALA A 423 -17.76 -5.23 -45.37
C ALA A 423 -19.09 -4.95 -46.09
N LYS A 424 -19.80 -5.97 -46.60
CA LYS A 424 -21.05 -5.79 -47.36
C LYS A 424 -22.27 -6.10 -46.51
N LEU A 425 -23.32 -5.28 -46.67
CA LEU A 425 -24.58 -5.40 -45.94
C LEU A 425 -25.73 -5.76 -46.89
N PHE A 426 -26.66 -6.60 -46.45
CA PHE A 426 -27.78 -7.06 -47.29
C PHE A 426 -29.10 -7.04 -46.53
N CYS A 427 -30.16 -6.49 -47.12
CA CYS A 427 -31.51 -6.52 -46.54
C CYS A 427 -32.18 -7.91 -46.62
N SER A 428 -31.77 -8.74 -47.58
CA SER A 428 -32.40 -10.04 -47.86
C SER A 428 -31.44 -11.00 -48.57
N VAL A 429 -31.80 -12.30 -48.59
CA VAL A 429 -30.98 -13.35 -49.21
C VAL A 429 -30.92 -13.15 -50.73
N GLU A 430 -31.98 -12.62 -51.32
CA GLU A 430 -32.05 -12.27 -52.74
C GLU A 430 -31.02 -11.20 -53.09
N CYS A 431 -30.91 -10.14 -52.28
CA CYS A 431 -29.90 -9.10 -52.48
C CYS A 431 -28.48 -9.67 -52.36
N ARG A 432 -28.24 -10.55 -51.39
CA ARG A 432 -26.94 -11.22 -51.25
C ARG A 432 -26.58 -12.05 -52.49
N LYS A 433 -27.53 -12.85 -53.00
CA LYS A 433 -27.32 -13.67 -54.20
C LYS A 433 -27.03 -12.82 -55.45
N LYS A 434 -27.77 -11.71 -55.64
CA LYS A 434 -27.56 -10.78 -56.76
C LYS A 434 -26.18 -10.13 -56.79
N THR A 435 -25.57 -9.90 -55.63
CA THR A 435 -24.23 -9.27 -55.52
C THR A 435 -23.09 -10.30 -55.45
N SER A 436 -23.41 -11.59 -55.41
CA SER A 436 -22.43 -12.70 -55.35
C SER A 436 -22.31 -13.47 -56.67
N ALA A 437 -23.16 -13.13 -57.66
CA ALA A 437 -23.03 -13.52 -59.07
C ALA A 437 -22.34 -12.37 -59.81
#